data_AF-A0A524K3L4-F1
#
_entry.id   AF-A0A524K3L4-F1
#
_cell.length_a   1.000
_cell.length_b   1.000
_cell.length_c   1.000
_cell.angle_alpha   90.00
_cell.angle_beta   90.00
_cell.angle_gamma   90.00
#
_symmetry.space_group_name_H-M   'P 1'
#
loop_
_entity.id
_entity.type
_entity.pdbx_description
1 polymer ?
#
loop_
_entity_poly.entity_id
_entity_poly.type
_entity_poly.pdbx_seq_one_letter_code
_entity_poly.pdbx_strand_id
1 'polypeptide(L)' 'VDYRTVDYKGKIALVIGSEGSGISRLVRENCDFIVTLPMHGSVQSLNASVAAGILFYEVLNQRFPAK' A
#
# COMPACT_ATOMS: atom_id res chain seq x y z
N VAL A 1 -0.58 -9.01 -2.59
CA VAL A 1 -0.91 -8.91 -4.04
C VAL A 1 -0.30 -7.63 -4.61
N ASP A 2 -0.16 -7.50 -5.93
CA ASP A 2 0.33 -6.25 -6.53
C ASP A 2 -0.65 -5.12 -6.20
N TYR A 3 -0.13 -3.99 -5.71
CA TYR A 3 -0.95 -2.85 -5.30
C TYR A 3 -1.84 -2.30 -6.41
N ARG A 4 -1.45 -2.41 -7.69
CA ARG A 4 -2.21 -1.88 -8.83
C ARG A 4 -3.46 -2.69 -9.16
N THR A 5 -3.59 -3.88 -8.60
CA THR A 5 -4.64 -4.84 -8.97
C THR A 5 -5.84 -4.84 -8.03
N VAL A 6 -5.73 -4.14 -6.90
CA VAL A 6 -6.81 -4.01 -5.92
C VAL A 6 -7.71 -2.83 -6.28
N ASP A 7 -9.01 -2.99 -6.05
CA ASP A 7 -10.00 -1.92 -6.23
C ASP A 7 -10.01 -1.00 -5.01
N TYR A 8 -9.64 0.27 -5.22
CA TYR A 8 -9.59 1.32 -4.19
C TYR A 8 -10.73 2.35 -4.29
N LYS A 9 -11.74 2.11 -5.13
CA LYS A 9 -12.82 3.07 -5.38
C LYS A 9 -13.79 3.24 -4.20
N GLY A 10 -13.91 2.21 -3.35
CA GLY A 10 -14.75 2.23 -2.14
C GLY A 10 -14.16 3.02 -0.98
N LYS A 11 -14.80 2.99 0.20
CA LYS A 11 -14.22 3.54 1.45
C LYS A 11 -13.07 2.62 1.88
N ILE A 12 -11.85 3.17 1.94
CA ILE A 12 -10.64 2.42 2.29
C ILE A 12 -9.91 3.13 3.42
N ALA A 13 -9.39 2.35 4.37
CA ALA A 13 -8.35 2.75 5.30
C ALA A 13 -7.02 2.13 4.84
N LEU A 14 -6.01 2.96 4.60
CA LEU A 14 -4.64 2.49 4.32
C LEU A 14 -3.88 2.32 5.63
N VAL A 15 -3.28 1.15 5.82
CA VAL A 15 -2.42 0.85 6.96
C VAL A 15 -0.99 0.70 6.47
N ILE A 16 -0.10 1.53 7.01
CA ILE A 16 1.33 1.51 6.69
C ILE A 16 2.09 1.10 7.95
N GLY A 17 2.99 0.13 7.78
CA GLY A 17 3.81 -0.39 8.86
C GLY A 17 4.95 0.55 9.26
N SER A 18 5.59 0.23 10.38
CA SER A 18 6.82 0.92 10.78
C SER A 18 8.01 0.49 9.90
N GLU A 19 9.05 1.32 9.80
CA GLU A 19 10.20 1.08 8.91
C GLU A 19 11.00 -0.20 9.22
N GLY A 20 10.94 -0.69 10.47
CA GLY A 20 11.66 -1.89 10.89
C GLY A 20 10.78 -3.14 10.88
N SER A 21 9.69 -3.13 11.65
CA SER A 21 8.84 -4.31 11.85
C SER A 21 7.68 -4.41 10.88
N GLY A 22 7.48 -3.41 10.01
CA GLY A 22 6.35 -3.35 9.11
C GLY A 22 5.02 -3.29 9.88
N ILE A 23 3.99 -3.94 9.33
CA ILE A 23 2.66 -4.03 9.93
C ILE A 23 2.69 -5.16 10.96
N SER A 24 2.17 -4.89 12.17
CA SER A 24 2.07 -5.92 13.20
C SER A 24 1.20 -7.09 12.73
N ARG A 25 1.49 -8.30 13.19
CA ARG A 25 0.77 -9.51 12.78
C ARG A 25 -0.74 -9.39 12.96
N LEU A 26 -1.20 -8.92 14.12
CA LEU A 26 -2.62 -8.79 14.43
C LEU A 26 -3.29 -7.79 13.49
N VAL A 27 -2.65 -6.65 13.21
CA VAL A 27 -3.20 -5.67 12.26
C VAL A 27 -3.29 -6.26 10.86
N ARG A 28 -2.24 -6.97 10.41
CA ARG A 28 -2.21 -7.64 9.10
C ARG A 28 -3.33 -8.68 8.95
N GLU A 29 -3.61 -9.46 9.99
CA GLU A 29 -4.67 -10.48 9.99
C GLU A 29 -6.08 -9.86 9.95
N ASN A 30 -6.24 -8.60 10.38
CA ASN A 30 -7.52 -7.88 10.35
C ASN A 30 -7.72 -7.01 9.10
N CYS A 31 -6.73 -6.94 8.19
CA CYS A 31 -6.88 -6.22 6.93
C CYS A 31 -7.62 -7.07 5.89
N ASP A 32 -8.55 -6.46 5.16
CA ASP A 32 -9.28 -7.14 4.06
C ASP A 32 -8.33 -7.56 2.92
N PHE A 33 -7.32 -6.72 2.65
CA PHE A 33 -6.34 -6.95 1.59
C PHE A 33 -4.93 -6.60 2.06
N ILE A 34 -3.96 -7.40 1.63
CA ILE A 34 -2.54 -7.11 1.81
C ILE A 34 -1.89 -6.91 0.45
N VAL A 35 -1.40 -5.68 0.22
CA VAL A 35 -0.74 -5.27 -1.01
C VAL A 35 0.75 -5.07 -0.83
N THR A 36 1.49 -5.13 -1.92
CA THR A 36 2.94 -4.96 -1.92
C THR A 36 3.35 -4.08 -3.10
N LEU A 37 4.26 -3.14 -2.84
CA LEU A 37 4.97 -2.41 -3.89
C LEU A 37 6.10 -3.30 -4.42
N PRO A 38 6.13 -3.65 -5.71
CA PRO A 38 7.18 -4.50 -6.26
C PRO A 38 8.57 -3.86 -6.10
N MET A 39 9.43 -4.51 -5.32
CA MET A 39 10.83 -4.09 -5.16
C MET A 39 11.69 -4.73 -6.24
N HIS A 40 12.60 -3.96 -6.81
CA HIS A 40 13.61 -4.44 -7.76
C HIS A 40 15.01 -4.22 -7.17
N GLY A 41 15.91 -5.18 -7.38
CA GLY A 41 17.28 -5.13 -6.87
C GLY A 41 17.41 -5.68 -5.44
N SER A 42 18.38 -5.17 -4.69
CA SER A 42 18.77 -5.68 -3.36
C SER A 42 18.02 -5.04 -2.19
N VAL A 43 17.21 -4.01 -2.44
CA VAL A 43 16.50 -3.26 -1.38
C VAL A 43 15.20 -3.99 -1.02
N GLN A 44 15.00 -4.22 0.28
CA GLN A 44 13.86 -4.99 0.78
C GLN A 44 12.56 -4.19 0.88
N SER A 45 12.63 -2.87 1.05
CA SER A 45 11.46 -1.99 1.18
C SER A 45 11.78 -0.54 0.84
N LEU A 46 10.73 0.26 0.62
CA LEU A 46 10.83 1.71 0.58
C LEU A 46 10.69 2.30 1.99
N ASN A 47 11.07 3.57 2.13
CA ASN A 47 10.71 4.39 3.27
C ASN A 47 9.18 4.40 3.45
N ALA A 48 8.69 4.38 4.70
CA ALA A 48 7.26 4.30 4.99
C ALA A 48 6.45 5.47 4.39
N SER A 49 6.99 6.69 4.44
CA SER A 49 6.33 7.88 3.86
C SER A 49 6.26 7.83 2.34
N VAL A 50 7.31 7.29 1.70
CA VAL A 50 7.36 7.11 0.24
C VAL A 50 6.36 6.05 -0.20
N ALA A 51 6.31 4.91 0.50
CA ALA A 51 5.34 3.86 0.23
C ALA A 51 3.90 4.37 0.41
N ALA A 52 3.64 5.13 1.48
CA ALA A 52 2.35 5.77 1.72
C ALA A 52 1.97 6.73 0.58
N GLY A 53 2.89 7.60 0.15
CA GLY A 53 2.66 8.54 -0.96
C GLY A 53 2.27 7.85 -2.26
N ILE A 54 2.98 6.77 -2.63
CA ILE A 54 2.66 5.98 -3.83
C ILE A 54 1.27 5.36 -3.73
N LEU A 55 0.94 4.75 -2.59
CA LEU A 55 -0.37 4.11 -2.38
C LEU A 55 -1.51 5.14 -2.36
N PHE A 56 -1.34 6.28 -1.70
CA PHE A 56 -2.33 7.36 -1.72
C PHE A 56 -2.58 7.86 -3.14
N TYR A 57 -1.52 8.00 -3.95
CA TYR A 57 -1.68 8.45 -5.32
C TYR A 57 -2.38 7.40 -6.20
N GLU A 58 -2.14 6.11 -5.98
CA GLU A 58 -2.88 5.05 -6.67
C GLU A 58 -4.38 5.07 -6.32
N VAL A 59 -4.71 5.24 -5.03
CA VAL A 59 -6.11 5.43 -4.58
C VAL A 59 -6.74 6.63 -5.26
N LEU A 60 -6.02 7.76 -5.33
CA LEU A 60 -6.49 8.96 -6.03
C LEU A 60 -6.69 8.70 -7.52
N ASN A 61 -5.74 8.05 -8.19
CA ASN A 61 -5.80 7.75 -9.62
C ASN A 61 -6.99 6.84 -9.98
N GLN A 62 -7.29 5.82 -9.15
CA GLN A 62 -8.46 4.97 -9.39
C GLN A 62 -9.80 5.68 -9.14
N ARG A 63 -9.85 6.61 -8.19
CA ARG A 63 -11.06 7.37 -7.86
C ARG A 63 -11.30 8.56 -8.79
N PHE A 64 -10.23 9.18 -9.25
CA PHE A 64 -10.22 10.38 -10.08
C PHE A 64 -9.18 10.19 -11.20
N PRO A 65 -9.43 9.29 -12.16
CA PRO A 65 -8.50 9.04 -13.24
C PRO A 65 -8.22 10.31 -14.02
N ALA A 66 -6.94 10.54 -14.34
CA ALA A 66 -6.57 11.61 -15.26
C ALA A 66 -7.29 11.41 -16.60
N LYS A 67 -7.70 12.52 -17.22
CA LYS A 67 -8.34 12.51 -18.53
C LYS A 67 -7.38 12.07 -19.62
#